data_AF-A0AA96LLT1-F1
#
_entry.id   AF-A0AA96LLT1-F1
#
_cell.length_a   1.000
_cell.length_b   1.000
_cell.length_c   1.000
_cell.angle_alpha   90.00
_cell.angle_beta   90.00
_cell.angle_gamma   90.00
#
_symmetry.space_group_name_H-M   'P 1'
#
loop_
_entity.id
_entity.type
_entity.pdbx_description
1 polymer ?
#
loop_
_entity_poly.entity_id
_entity_poly.type
_entity_poly.pdbx_seq_one_letter_code
_entity_poly.pdbx_strand_id
1 'polypeptide(L)' 'MKRSAPPLNIMVIAVKRAFDFAMNQQFHHRLTEAGYEHTYIENDGGHEWGTVERAIPQAVAFVWKNISKEGSVN' A
#
# COMPACT_ATOMS: atom_id res chain seq x y z
N MET A 1 -22.91 18.75 10.04
CA MET A 1 -22.47 17.61 9.20
C MET A 1 -21.02 17.31 9.49
N LYS A 2 -20.68 16.13 10.03
CA LYS A 2 -19.28 15.66 10.02
C LYS A 2 -18.97 15.27 8.58
N ARG A 3 -17.96 15.89 7.97
CA ARG A 3 -17.41 15.38 6.70
C ARG A 3 -16.90 13.97 7.01
N SER A 4 -17.44 12.95 6.34
CA SER A 4 -16.85 11.62 6.35
C SER A 4 -15.42 11.76 5.83
N ALA A 5 -14.45 11.15 6.52
CA ALA A 5 -13.08 11.11 6.01
C ALA A 5 -13.10 10.51 4.59
N PRO A 6 -12.25 11.02 3.67
CA PRO A 6 -12.13 10.41 2.35
C PRO A 6 -11.72 8.94 2.49
N PRO A 7 -12.13 8.07 1.55
CA PRO A 7 -11.72 6.67 1.56
C PRO A 7 -10.20 6.57 1.52
N LEU A 8 -9.62 5.82 2.47
CA LEU A 8 -8.19 5.61 2.60
C LEU A 8 -7.71 4.62 1.53
N ASN A 9 -6.85 5.09 0.61
CA ASN A 9 -6.17 4.24 -0.36
C ASN A 9 -4.85 3.74 0.23
N ILE A 10 -4.82 2.49 0.70
CA ILE A 10 -3.65 1.91 1.37
C ILE A 10 -2.96 0.91 0.46
N MET A 11 -1.64 1.05 0.33
CA MET A 11 -0.78 0.08 -0.33
C MET A 11 0.45 -0.20 0.52
N VAL A 12 0.80 -1.47 0.65
CA VAL A 12 1.96 -1.95 1.41
C VAL A 12 2.80 -2.82 0.48
N ILE A 13 4.05 -2.43 0.25
CA ILE A 13 5.05 -3.25 -0.45
C ILE A 13 6.04 -3.76 0.59
N ALA A 14 6.12 -5.07 0.75
CA ALA A 14 7.08 -5.74 1.61
C ALA A 14 8.13 -6.47 0.76
N VAL A 15 9.35 -6.64 1.29
CA VAL A 15 10.35 -7.50 0.66
C VAL A 15 10.87 -8.59 1.57
N LYS A 16 10.99 -9.80 1.02
CA LYS A 16 11.12 -11.04 1.81
C LYS A 16 12.39 -11.14 2.66
N ARG A 17 13.49 -10.46 2.28
CA ARG A 17 14.75 -10.49 3.03
C ARG A 17 15.00 -9.22 3.86
N ALA A 18 14.07 -8.28 3.89
CA ALA A 18 14.21 -7.13 4.77
C ALA A 18 13.86 -7.49 6.22
N PHE A 19 14.50 -6.84 7.19
CA PHE A 19 14.32 -7.12 8.61
C PHE A 19 12.88 -6.84 9.07
N ASP A 20 12.15 -5.97 8.36
CA ASP A 20 10.79 -5.54 8.65
C ASP A 20 9.72 -6.34 7.89
N PHE A 21 10.09 -7.42 7.20
CA PHE A 21 9.16 -8.23 6.42
C PHE A 21 7.99 -8.78 7.27
N ALA A 22 8.31 -9.40 8.41
CA ALA A 22 7.29 -9.94 9.33
C ALA A 22 6.37 -8.86 9.91
N MET A 23 6.91 -7.65 10.15
CA MET A 23 6.11 -6.51 10.60
C MET A 23 5.09 -6.09 9.52
N ASN A 24 5.51 -6.03 8.25
CA ASN A 24 4.61 -5.72 7.14
C ASN A 24 3.51 -6.78 6.95
N GLN A 25 3.83 -8.07 7.13
CA GLN A 25 2.82 -9.15 7.12
C GLN A 25 1.81 -8.99 8.27
N GLN A 26 2.28 -8.67 9.48
CA GLN A 26 1.37 -8.40 10.61
C GLN A 26 0.50 -7.17 10.36
N PHE A 27 1.04 -6.13 9.74
CA PHE A 27 0.25 -4.95 9.39
C PHE A 27 -0.82 -5.27 8.34
N HIS A 28 -0.48 -6.03 7.30
CA HIS A 28 -1.43 -6.55 6.31
C HIS A 28 -2.57 -7.37 6.97
N HIS A 29 -2.25 -8.26 7.90
CA HIS A 29 -3.27 -9.02 8.63
C HIS A 29 -4.20 -8.11 9.44
N ARG A 30 -3.66 -7.13 10.17
CA ARG A 30 -4.47 -6.19 10.96
C ARG A 30 -5.38 -5.32 10.10
N LEU A 31 -4.92 -4.91 8.91
CA LEU A 31 -5.76 -4.18 7.95
C LEU A 31 -6.93 -5.05 7.47
N THR A 32 -6.64 -6.32 7.17
CA THR A 32 -7.66 -7.30 6.76
C THR A 32 -8.69 -7.54 7.87
N GLU A 33 -8.24 -7.78 9.10
CA GLU A 33 -9.12 -8.00 10.25
C GLU A 33 -10.02 -6.80 10.55
N ALA A 34 -9.50 -5.59 10.36
CA ALA A 34 -10.25 -4.35 10.56
C ALA A 34 -11.16 -3.98 9.37
N GLY A 35 -11.15 -4.75 8.28
CA GLY A 35 -12.01 -4.52 7.12
C GLY A 35 -11.57 -3.33 6.26
N TYR A 36 -10.28 -2.94 6.29
CA TYR A 36 -9.75 -1.92 5.39
C TYR A 36 -9.39 -2.54 4.04
N GLU A 37 -9.97 -2.01 2.97
CA GLU A 37 -9.52 -2.29 1.61
C GLU A 37 -8.09 -1.79 1.40
N HIS A 38 -7.19 -2.65 0.95
CA HIS A 38 -5.80 -2.31 0.73
C HIS A 38 -5.12 -3.24 -0.28
N THR A 39 -4.01 -2.79 -0.84
CA THR A 39 -3.15 -3.60 -1.73
C THR A 39 -1.90 -4.05 -0.96
N TYR A 40 -1.64 -5.35 -0.93
CA TYR A 40 -0.43 -5.92 -0.35
C TYR A 40 0.40 -6.60 -1.45
N ILE A 41 1.69 -6.28 -1.53
CA ILE A 41 2.62 -6.82 -2.52
C ILE A 41 3.87 -7.29 -1.79
N GLU A 42 4.30 -8.52 -2.08
CA GLU A 42 5.58 -9.05 -1.64
C GLU A 42 6.55 -9.16 -2.83
N ASN A 43 7.68 -8.48 -2.75
CA ASN A 43 8.74 -8.56 -3.75
C ASN A 43 9.98 -9.28 -3.19
N ASP A 44 10.83 -9.78 -4.07
CA ASP A 44 12.15 -10.25 -3.66
C ASP A 44 13.10 -9.06 -3.46
N GLY A 45 13.95 -9.11 -2.43
CA GLY A 45 14.86 -8.01 -2.10
C GLY A 45 15.16 -7.92 -0.60
N GLY A 46 16.13 -7.08 -0.26
CA GLY A 46 16.44 -6.68 1.12
C GLY A 46 16.04 -5.24 1.44
N HIS A 47 16.39 -4.79 2.64
CA HIS A 47 16.15 -3.41 3.10
C HIS A 47 17.22 -2.46 2.51
N GLU A 48 17.13 -2.26 1.19
CA GLU A 48 18.16 -1.58 0.39
C GLU A 48 17.53 -0.63 -0.62
N TRP A 49 18.27 0.40 -1.04
CA TRP A 49 17.74 1.46 -1.90
C TRP A 49 17.21 0.94 -3.25
N GLY A 50 17.89 -0.02 -3.86
CA GLY A 50 17.45 -0.61 -5.13
C GLY A 50 16.08 -1.30 -5.04
N THR A 51 15.67 -1.76 -3.87
CA THR A 51 14.31 -2.26 -3.64
C THR A 51 13.28 -1.13 -3.74
N VAL A 52 13.58 0.03 -3.15
CA VAL A 52 12.72 1.22 -3.19
C VAL A 52 12.56 1.70 -4.63
N GLU A 53 13.65 1.78 -5.39
CA GLU A 53 13.62 2.19 -6.79
C GLU A 53 12.71 1.29 -7.65
N ARG A 54 12.75 -0.03 -7.44
CA ARG A 54 11.86 -0.99 -8.11
C ARG A 54 10.40 -0.90 -7.64
N ALA A 55 10.15 -0.40 -6.44
CA ALA A 55 8.82 -0.20 -5.87
C ALA A 55 8.13 1.08 -6.37
N ILE A 56 8.90 2.13 -6.72
CA ILE A 56 8.36 3.44 -7.15
C ILE A 56 7.34 3.31 -8.30
N PRO A 57 7.61 2.60 -9.40
CA PRO A 57 6.63 2.48 -10.49
C PRO A 57 5.29 1.87 -10.06
N GLN A 58 5.32 0.91 -9.14
CA GLN A 58 4.12 0.26 -8.59
C GLN A 58 3.32 1.26 -7.74
N ALA A 59 4.01 2.03 -6.88
CA ALA A 59 3.40 3.07 -6.06
C ALA A 59 2.78 4.19 -6.93
N VAL A 60 3.49 4.64 -7.97
CA VAL A 60 2.97 5.65 -8.92
C VAL A 60 1.72 5.14 -9.63
N ALA A 61 1.71 3.90 -10.12
CA ALA A 61 0.54 3.31 -10.77
C ALA A 61 -0.66 3.21 -9.82
N PHE A 62 -0.43 2.83 -8.56
CA PHE A 62 -1.46 2.79 -7.53
C PHE A 62 -2.04 4.18 -7.24
N VAL A 63 -1.18 5.17 -7.05
CA VAL A 63 -1.59 6.56 -6.80
C VAL A 63 -2.40 7.08 -7.98
N TRP A 64 -1.91 6.89 -9.21
CA TRP A 64 -2.60 7.33 -10.43
C TRP A 64 -4.01 6.72 -10.55
N LYS A 65 -4.13 5.40 -10.36
CA LYS A 65 -5.41 4.69 -10.38
C LYS A 65 -6.42 5.24 -9.37
N ASN A 66 -5.96 5.67 -8.20
CA ASN A 66 -6.85 6.08 -7.11
C ASN A 66 -7.14 7.59 -7.09
N ILE A 67 -6.23 8.44 -7.57
CA ILE A 67 -6.52 9.86 -7.80
C ILE A 67 -7.62 10.03 -8.86
N SER A 68 -7.62 9.21 -9.92
CA SER A 68 -8.69 9.26 -10.94
C SER A 68 -10.07 8.85 -10.41
N LYS A 69 -10.14 8.07 -9.32
CA LYS A 69 -11.41 7.67 -8.71
C LYS A 69 -12.04 8.79 -7.88
N GLU A 70 -11.25 9.66 -7.26
CA GLU A 70 -11.76 10.80 -6.47
C GLU A 70 -12.37 11.91 -7.35
N GLY A 71 -12.00 12.00 -8.63
CA GLY A 71 -12.59 12.92 -9.60
C GLY A 71 -13.92 12.46 -10.23
N SER A 72 -14.39 11.26 -9.89
CA SER A 72 -15.63 10.67 -10.41
C SER A 72 -16.77 10.81 -9.41
N VAL A 73 -17.00 12.03 -8.94
CA VAL A 73 -18.24 12.36 -8.20
C VAL A 73 -19.16 13.04 -9.20
N ASN A 74 -20.12 12.28 -9.72
CA ASN A 74 -21.35 12.84 -10.31
C ASN A 74 -22.19 13.52 -9.23
#